data_AF-A0A7Y8MCH8-F1
#
_entry.id   AF-A0A7Y8MCH8-F1
#
_cell.length_a   1.000
_cell.length_b   1.000
_cell.length_c   1.000
_cell.angle_alpha   90.00
_cell.angle_beta   90.00
_cell.angle_gamma   90.00
#
_symmetry.space_group_name_H-M   'P 1'
#
loop_
_entity.id
_entity.type
_entity.pdbx_description
1 polymer ?
#
loop_
_entity_poly.entity_id
_entity_poly.type
_entity_poly.pdbx_seq_one_letter_code
_entity_poly.pdbx_strand_id
1 'polypeptide(L)'
;MRGGKPIPGKKVGIGSSLFISDRSFFKFVDVSNAYGAKNETAYNRQVSLGDVNLDGFLDIAIGADNVVNQFEGLPLSALLVFQPKDGMFDGGRFEDIGGTDLVPDFGGYYNDPSRDRAGPNIVLRDLDNDGDIDLAQGNHLLVIGGNIPLNRIPFTPAEYRHGFFNWQNKLLETGSFRFEKITDNGFADVGQFRYDEAEGMLVPRGEERAPAITHLFYADVNNDGLFDAIAVAGMNPIGRPATEPVAARFWYNEGNFQFRIATEEAGLDILNQRYAF
;
A
#
# COMPACT_ATOMS: atom_id res chain seq x y z
N MET A 1 3.11 25.86 -2.06
CA MET A 1 2.50 24.52 -2.12
C MET A 1 1.22 24.53 -1.30
N ARG A 2 0.12 23.98 -1.84
CA ARG A 2 -1.22 23.90 -1.22
C ARG A 2 -1.71 22.46 -1.00
N GLY A 3 -0.85 21.45 -1.16
CA GLY A 3 -1.22 20.07 -0.84
C GLY A 3 -1.52 19.91 0.65
N GLY A 4 -2.55 19.13 0.98
CA GLY A 4 -2.87 18.75 2.36
C GLY A 4 -3.49 19.80 3.26
N LYS A 5 -3.76 21.03 2.78
CA LYS A 5 -4.53 22.01 3.56
C LYS A 5 -5.99 22.01 3.09
N PRO A 6 -6.95 21.81 4.00
CA PRO A 6 -8.36 22.08 3.74
C PRO A 6 -8.54 23.42 3.02
N ILE A 7 -9.26 23.42 1.89
CA ILE A 7 -9.61 24.67 1.22
C ILE A 7 -10.64 25.38 2.11
N PRO A 8 -10.36 26.61 2.62
CA PRO A 8 -11.29 27.32 3.49
C PRO A 8 -12.68 27.43 2.86
N GLY A 9 -13.72 27.03 3.60
CA GLY A 9 -15.11 27.06 3.13
C GLY A 9 -15.54 25.87 2.25
N LYS A 10 -14.65 24.93 1.91
CA LYS A 10 -15.04 23.65 1.31
C LYS A 10 -15.14 22.57 2.39
N LYS A 11 -16.14 21.70 2.27
CA LYS A 11 -16.17 20.46 3.05
C LYS A 11 -14.90 19.67 2.74
N VAL A 12 -14.17 19.29 3.78
CA VAL A 12 -13.00 18.44 3.67
C VAL A 12 -13.49 17.05 3.24
N GLY A 13 -12.88 16.51 2.19
CA GLY A 13 -13.17 15.15 1.75
C GLY A 13 -12.90 14.18 2.90
N ILE A 14 -13.80 13.24 3.12
CA ILE A 14 -13.58 12.16 4.09
C ILE A 14 -12.87 11.06 3.30
N GLY A 15 -11.54 10.94 3.44
CA GLY A 15 -10.75 9.96 2.69
C GLY A 15 -11.16 8.52 3.01
N SER A 16 -11.19 8.17 4.30
CA SER A 16 -11.72 6.91 4.83
C SER A 16 -12.74 7.19 5.92
N SER A 17 -13.77 6.34 6.03
CA SER A 17 -14.82 6.44 7.04
C SER A 17 -15.00 5.11 7.78
N LEU A 18 -15.26 5.18 9.08
CA LEU A 18 -15.59 4.04 9.94
C LEU A 18 -17.08 4.11 10.32
N PHE A 19 -17.80 3.04 9.99
CA PHE A 19 -19.22 2.89 10.26
C PHE A 19 -19.46 1.70 11.19
N ILE A 20 -20.13 1.94 12.32
CA ILE A 20 -20.47 0.88 13.28
C ILE A 20 -21.97 0.64 13.28
N SER A 21 -22.36 -0.64 13.36
CA SER A 21 -23.75 -1.06 13.50
C SER A 21 -24.36 -0.51 14.79
N ASP A 22 -25.46 0.23 14.67
CA ASP A 22 -26.22 0.76 15.81
C ASP A 22 -27.37 -0.17 16.15
N ARG A 23 -27.03 -1.25 16.88
CA ARG A 23 -27.96 -2.28 17.39
C ARG A 23 -28.85 -2.91 16.30
N SER A 24 -28.42 -2.82 15.04
CA SER A 24 -29.19 -3.28 13.88
C SER A 24 -28.29 -3.48 12.66
N PHE A 25 -28.48 -4.57 11.93
CA PHE A 25 -27.77 -4.86 10.68
C PHE A 25 -28.08 -3.87 9.53
N PHE A 26 -29.08 -3.00 9.70
CA PHE A 26 -29.52 -2.05 8.68
C PHE A 26 -29.19 -0.59 9.02
N LYS A 27 -28.62 -0.34 10.20
CA LYS A 27 -28.33 1.02 10.66
C LYS A 27 -26.87 1.12 11.07
N PHE A 28 -26.16 2.03 10.42
CA PHE A 28 -24.78 2.33 10.73
C PHE A 28 -24.63 3.80 11.10
N VAL A 29 -23.74 4.07 12.04
CA VAL A 29 -23.38 5.42 12.46
C VAL A 29 -21.93 5.67 12.05
N ASP A 30 -21.69 6.83 11.42
CA ASP A 30 -20.33 7.31 11.15
C ASP A 30 -19.69 7.70 12.48
N VAL A 31 -18.64 6.98 12.85
CA VAL A 31 -17.88 7.19 14.08
C VAL A 31 -16.43 7.60 13.80
N SER A 32 -16.11 7.92 12.55
CA SER A 32 -14.74 8.20 12.09
C SER A 32 -14.03 9.25 12.95
N ASN A 33 -14.73 10.35 13.26
CA ASN A 33 -14.22 11.41 14.13
C ASN A 33 -14.06 10.96 15.57
N ALA A 34 -15.02 10.19 16.09
CA ALA A 34 -15.10 9.83 17.50
C ALA A 34 -13.94 8.91 17.91
N TYR A 35 -13.56 7.99 17.01
CA TYR A 35 -12.48 7.03 17.25
C TYR A 35 -11.16 7.39 16.57
N GLY A 36 -11.04 8.55 15.94
CA GLY A 36 -9.79 8.96 15.28
C GLY A 36 -9.46 8.20 14.00
N ALA A 37 -10.40 7.46 13.41
CA ALA A 37 -10.22 6.70 12.17
C ALA A 37 -10.32 7.58 10.90
N LYS A 38 -10.36 8.91 11.05
CA LYS A 38 -10.54 9.83 9.92
C LYS A 38 -9.21 10.24 9.33
N ASN A 39 -9.12 10.11 8.01
CA ASN A 39 -7.96 10.52 7.23
C ASN A 39 -8.35 11.69 6.29
N GLU A 40 -8.44 12.91 6.83
CA GLU A 40 -9.10 14.09 6.24
C GLU A 40 -8.37 14.73 5.04
N THR A 41 -7.18 14.27 4.68
CA THR A 41 -6.40 14.89 3.61
C THR A 41 -5.85 13.90 2.62
N ALA A 42 -6.14 12.62 2.81
CA ALA A 42 -5.51 11.56 2.07
C ALA A 42 -6.33 11.08 0.87
N TYR A 43 -5.61 10.80 -0.21
CA TYR A 43 -6.17 10.16 -1.39
C TYR A 43 -6.15 8.63 -1.22
N ASN A 44 -7.10 8.12 -0.43
CA ASN A 44 -7.18 6.71 -0.05
C ASN A 44 -7.88 5.86 -1.11
N ARG A 45 -7.48 4.59 -1.21
CA ARG A 45 -7.99 3.65 -2.22
C ARG A 45 -8.40 2.30 -1.65
N GLN A 46 -7.71 1.81 -0.63
CA GLN A 46 -7.99 0.52 -0.02
C GLN A 46 -7.93 0.59 1.50
N VAL A 47 -8.73 -0.27 2.12
CA VAL A 47 -8.68 -0.58 3.54
C VAL A 47 -8.44 -2.08 3.68
N SER A 48 -7.56 -2.48 4.60
CA SER A 48 -7.42 -3.84 5.08
C SER A 48 -7.62 -3.89 6.59
N LEU A 49 -8.17 -5.00 7.06
CA LEU A 49 -8.59 -5.22 8.44
C LEU A 49 -7.82 -6.42 9.00
N GLY A 50 -7.39 -6.34 10.25
CA GLY A 50 -6.71 -7.40 10.99
C GLY A 50 -6.47 -6.98 12.44
N ASP A 51 -6.25 -7.92 13.34
CA ASP A 51 -5.75 -7.68 14.70
C ASP A 51 -4.23 -7.90 14.67
N VAL A 52 -3.46 -6.82 14.48
CA VAL A 52 -2.01 -6.94 14.23
C VAL A 52 -1.20 -7.08 15.52
N ASN A 53 -1.79 -6.77 16.67
CA ASN A 53 -1.11 -6.84 17.96
C ASN A 53 -1.69 -7.93 18.90
N LEU A 54 -2.65 -8.72 18.40
CA LEU A 54 -3.32 -9.82 19.11
C LEU A 54 -4.01 -9.38 20.40
N ASP A 55 -4.51 -8.14 20.44
CA ASP A 55 -5.20 -7.60 21.61
C ASP A 55 -6.72 -7.87 21.61
N GLY A 56 -7.23 -8.50 20.54
CA GLY A 56 -8.63 -8.84 20.34
C GLY A 56 -9.49 -7.70 19.78
N PHE A 57 -8.89 -6.54 19.48
CA PHE A 57 -9.54 -5.44 18.79
C PHE A 57 -9.17 -5.40 17.31
N LEU A 58 -10.00 -4.72 16.54
CA LEU A 58 -9.81 -4.56 15.11
C LEU A 58 -8.83 -3.41 14.83
N ASP A 59 -7.79 -3.68 14.05
CA ASP A 59 -6.89 -2.69 13.47
C ASP A 59 -7.15 -2.48 11.98
N ILE A 60 -6.65 -1.36 11.45
CA ILE A 60 -6.98 -0.88 10.11
C ILE A 60 -5.71 -0.41 9.40
N ALA A 61 -5.37 -1.05 8.28
CA ALA A 61 -4.39 -0.53 7.35
C ALA A 61 -5.09 0.24 6.22
N ILE A 62 -4.60 1.43 5.88
CA ILE A 62 -5.17 2.30 4.84
C ILE A 62 -4.13 2.52 3.75
N GLY A 63 -4.49 2.16 2.51
CA GLY A 63 -3.69 2.41 1.32
C GLY A 63 -4.07 3.72 0.65
N ALA A 64 -3.06 4.47 0.20
CA ALA A 64 -3.21 5.74 -0.49
C ALA A 64 -2.48 5.74 -1.83
N ASP A 65 -3.08 6.37 -2.85
CA ASP A 65 -2.47 6.42 -4.19
C ASP A 65 -1.48 7.57 -4.31
N ASN A 66 -0.43 7.33 -5.10
CA ASN A 66 0.52 8.34 -5.52
C ASN A 66 0.15 8.90 -6.90
N VAL A 67 -0.61 9.99 -6.90
CA VAL A 67 -1.09 10.69 -8.11
C VAL A 67 -0.34 11.99 -8.36
N VAL A 68 -0.02 12.26 -9.63
CA VAL A 68 0.63 13.51 -10.04
C VAL A 68 -0.16 14.73 -9.54
N ASN A 69 0.59 15.69 -8.97
CA ASN A 69 0.18 17.06 -8.67
C ASN A 69 -0.68 17.32 -7.42
N GLN A 70 -0.82 16.37 -6.48
CA GLN A 70 -1.47 16.58 -5.15
C GLN A 70 -2.86 17.27 -5.17
N PHE A 71 -3.48 17.46 -6.34
CA PHE A 71 -4.74 18.21 -6.47
C PHE A 71 -5.91 17.44 -5.84
N GLU A 72 -5.77 16.12 -5.72
CA GLU A 72 -6.79 15.20 -5.22
C GLU A 72 -6.57 14.76 -3.76
N GLY A 73 -5.45 15.15 -3.13
CA GLY A 73 -5.11 14.75 -1.76
C GLY A 73 -3.63 14.44 -1.59
N LEU A 74 -3.21 14.21 -0.35
CA LEU A 74 -1.87 13.73 -0.02
C LEU A 74 -1.86 12.19 -0.01
N PRO A 75 -0.82 11.53 -0.53
CA PRO A 75 -0.62 10.11 -0.29
C PRO A 75 -0.31 9.91 1.20
N LEU A 76 -1.22 9.30 1.96
CA LEU A 76 -1.00 8.99 3.38
C LEU A 76 -1.49 7.58 3.68
N SER A 77 -0.59 6.60 3.50
CA SER A 77 -0.81 5.27 4.05
C SER A 77 -0.70 5.32 5.57
N ALA A 78 -1.53 4.54 6.26
CA ALA A 78 -1.58 4.50 7.73
C ALA A 78 -1.78 3.06 8.21
N LEU A 79 -1.26 2.76 9.39
CA LEU A 79 -1.61 1.55 10.15
C LEU A 79 -2.18 2.02 11.48
N LEU A 80 -3.50 1.94 11.60
CA LEU A 80 -4.27 2.40 12.73
C LEU A 80 -4.49 1.23 13.69
N VAL A 81 -3.83 1.26 14.84
CA VAL A 81 -4.02 0.26 15.90
C VAL A 81 -5.02 0.78 16.92
N PHE A 82 -6.00 -0.04 17.28
CA PHE A 82 -7.00 0.36 18.27
C PHE A 82 -6.40 0.35 19.68
N GLN A 83 -6.62 1.43 20.43
CA GLN A 83 -6.22 1.57 21.82
C GLN A 83 -7.48 1.55 22.68
N PRO A 84 -7.79 0.42 23.34
CA PRO A 84 -8.97 0.32 24.19
C PRO A 84 -8.83 1.19 25.44
N LYS A 85 -9.96 1.71 25.92
CA LYS A 85 -10.02 2.39 27.21
C LYS A 85 -10.56 1.44 28.26
N ASP A 86 -9.79 1.21 29.32
CA ASP A 86 -10.17 0.29 30.41
C ASP A 86 -10.51 -1.13 29.89
N GLY A 87 -9.84 -1.57 28.81
CA GLY A 87 -10.10 -2.86 28.15
C GLY A 87 -11.39 -2.91 27.33
N MET A 88 -12.02 -1.77 27.07
CA MET A 88 -13.28 -1.66 26.35
C MET A 88 -13.12 -0.87 25.05
N PHE A 89 -13.98 -1.19 24.09
CA PHE A 89 -14.11 -0.41 22.86
C PHE A 89 -14.63 1.01 23.14
N ASP A 90 -15.60 1.14 24.04
CA ASP A 90 -16.23 2.42 24.36
C ASP A 90 -15.22 3.39 25.00
N GLY A 91 -15.01 4.52 24.33
CA GLY A 91 -14.05 5.53 24.75
C GLY A 91 -12.59 5.23 24.40
N GLY A 92 -12.32 4.12 23.71
CA GLY A 92 -11.04 3.87 23.05
C GLY A 92 -10.87 4.71 21.77
N ARG A 93 -9.72 4.56 21.09
CA ARG A 93 -9.42 5.29 19.85
C ARG A 93 -8.38 4.56 19.01
N PHE A 94 -8.38 4.81 17.71
CA PHE A 94 -7.31 4.42 16.82
C PHE A 94 -6.10 5.35 16.97
N GLU A 95 -4.90 4.76 16.95
CA GLU A 95 -3.64 5.48 16.88
C GLU A 95 -2.86 5.04 15.63
N ASP A 96 -2.40 6.00 14.83
CA ASP A 96 -1.59 5.71 13.65
C ASP A 96 -0.14 5.42 14.05
N ILE A 97 0.32 4.20 13.78
CA ILE A 97 1.70 3.77 13.99
C ILE A 97 2.51 3.77 12.68
N GLY A 98 1.90 4.13 11.55
CA GLY A 98 2.60 4.33 10.28
C GLY A 98 3.67 5.41 10.38
N GLY A 99 4.84 5.14 9.81
CA GLY A 99 5.99 6.05 9.82
C GLY A 99 6.76 6.09 11.14
N THR A 100 6.42 5.23 12.09
CA THR A 100 7.15 5.03 13.36
C THR A 100 8.14 3.87 13.25
N ASP A 101 8.95 3.68 14.29
CA ASP A 101 9.89 2.55 14.37
C ASP A 101 9.19 1.20 14.57
N LEU A 102 7.89 1.18 14.91
CA LEU A 102 7.10 -0.06 14.99
C LEU A 102 6.81 -0.65 13.62
N VAL A 103 6.74 0.18 12.57
CA VAL A 103 6.45 -0.23 11.20
C VAL A 103 7.38 0.53 10.27
N PRO A 104 8.68 0.19 10.29
CA PRO A 104 9.70 1.01 9.65
C PRO A 104 9.39 1.15 8.17
N ASP A 105 9.42 2.39 7.68
CA ASP A 105 9.35 2.70 6.25
C ASP A 105 7.99 2.35 5.57
N PHE A 106 6.97 2.02 6.37
CA PHE A 106 5.56 1.97 5.97
C PHE A 106 4.81 3.19 6.48
N GLY A 107 3.94 3.78 5.66
CA GLY A 107 3.06 4.88 6.07
C GLY A 107 3.76 6.18 6.42
N GLY A 108 3.01 7.11 7.02
CA GLY A 108 3.48 8.45 7.33
C GLY A 108 3.51 9.41 6.14
N TYR A 109 3.87 10.66 6.41
CA TYR A 109 3.90 11.74 5.41
C TYR A 109 5.34 12.15 5.10
N TYR A 110 5.76 11.95 3.85
CA TYR A 110 7.10 12.35 3.42
C TYR A 110 7.10 13.32 2.23
N ASN A 111 6.19 13.15 1.26
CA ASN A 111 6.15 13.96 0.04
C ASN A 111 7.55 14.16 -0.58
N ASP A 112 8.27 13.05 -0.68
CA ASP A 112 9.69 12.97 -1.01
C ASP A 112 9.93 11.62 -1.70
N PRO A 113 10.29 11.57 -2.99
CA PRO A 113 10.55 10.33 -3.72
C PRO A 113 11.61 9.41 -3.06
N SER A 114 12.48 9.97 -2.21
CA SER A 114 13.49 9.19 -1.49
C SER A 114 12.93 8.42 -0.28
N ARG A 115 11.73 8.79 0.18
CA ARG A 115 11.08 8.24 1.38
C ARG A 115 9.70 7.67 1.08
N ASP A 116 8.91 8.39 0.31
CA ASP A 116 7.52 8.07 0.00
C ASP A 116 7.42 6.81 -0.85
N ARG A 117 6.46 5.98 -0.46
CA ARG A 117 6.13 4.71 -1.09
C ARG A 117 4.63 4.47 -1.03
N ALA A 118 3.77 5.47 -0.84
CA ALA A 118 2.34 5.18 -0.71
C ALA A 118 1.82 4.35 -1.91
N GLY A 119 1.10 3.29 -1.58
CA GLY A 119 0.51 2.38 -2.54
C GLY A 119 -0.99 2.32 -2.29
N PRO A 120 -1.82 2.31 -3.35
CA PRO A 120 -3.25 2.18 -3.17
C PRO A 120 -3.61 0.77 -2.69
N ASN A 121 -2.68 -0.19 -2.77
CA ASN A 121 -2.93 -1.57 -2.39
C ASN A 121 -2.24 -1.94 -1.09
N ILE A 122 -3.02 -2.34 -0.09
CA ILE A 122 -2.53 -2.80 1.20
C ILE A 122 -3.32 -4.00 1.66
N VAL A 123 -2.61 -4.99 2.18
CA VAL A 123 -3.17 -6.23 2.71
C VAL A 123 -2.58 -6.53 4.08
N LEU A 124 -3.46 -6.95 4.99
CA LEU A 124 -3.14 -7.51 6.29
C LEU A 124 -3.50 -9.01 6.26
N ARG A 125 -2.50 -9.89 6.25
CA ARG A 125 -2.68 -11.36 6.21
C ARG A 125 -1.52 -12.02 6.94
N ASP A 126 -1.76 -13.18 7.52
CA ASP A 126 -0.72 -14.08 8.01
C ASP A 126 -0.05 -14.75 6.79
N LEU A 127 1.12 -14.25 6.39
CA LEU A 127 1.79 -14.63 5.13
C LEU A 127 2.87 -15.69 5.32
N ASP A 128 3.32 -15.95 6.55
CA ASP A 128 4.20 -17.08 6.88
C ASP A 128 3.52 -18.18 7.70
N ASN A 129 2.23 -18.01 8.01
CA ASN A 129 1.40 -18.96 8.74
C ASN A 129 1.90 -19.19 10.18
N ASP A 130 2.38 -18.12 10.83
CA ASP A 130 2.89 -18.16 12.20
C ASP A 130 1.82 -17.77 13.25
N GLY A 131 0.68 -17.25 12.81
CA GLY A 131 -0.47 -16.90 13.63
C GLY A 131 -0.61 -15.43 13.97
N ASP A 132 0.32 -14.56 13.57
CA ASP A 132 0.13 -13.11 13.59
C ASP A 132 -0.02 -12.53 12.18
N ILE A 133 -0.44 -11.26 12.12
CA ILE A 133 -0.85 -10.65 10.86
C ILE A 133 0.27 -9.77 10.32
N ASP A 134 0.76 -10.14 9.14
CA ASP A 134 1.75 -9.39 8.36
C ASP A 134 1.12 -8.27 7.54
N LEU A 135 1.99 -7.42 7.00
CA LEU A 135 1.64 -6.30 6.15
C LEU A 135 2.29 -6.47 4.78
N ALA A 136 1.49 -6.35 3.72
CA ALA A 136 1.98 -6.26 2.35
C ALA A 136 1.38 -5.06 1.63
N GLN A 137 2.15 -4.50 0.71
CA GLN A 137 1.78 -3.34 -0.08
C GLN A 137 2.19 -3.50 -1.54
N GLY A 138 1.24 -3.24 -2.44
CA GLY A 138 1.50 -3.05 -3.86
C GLY A 138 1.43 -1.58 -4.25
N ASN A 139 2.29 -1.17 -5.18
CA ASN A 139 2.37 0.23 -5.59
C ASN A 139 1.75 0.49 -6.96
N HIS A 140 1.17 1.69 -7.07
CA HIS A 140 0.70 2.28 -8.31
C HIS A 140 1.46 3.57 -8.55
N LEU A 141 1.99 3.73 -9.76
CA LEU A 141 2.51 5.01 -10.21
C LEU A 141 1.51 5.61 -11.17
N LEU A 142 0.91 6.75 -10.81
CA LEU A 142 -0.07 7.43 -11.66
C LEU A 142 0.41 8.84 -12.02
N VAL A 143 0.93 8.94 -13.24
CA VAL A 143 1.49 10.16 -13.82
C VAL A 143 0.46 10.76 -14.77
N ILE A 144 -0.64 11.30 -14.23
CA ILE A 144 -1.68 11.99 -15.03
C ILE A 144 -1.24 13.42 -15.31
N GLY A 145 -0.90 13.73 -16.56
CA GLY A 145 -0.57 15.10 -16.94
C GLY A 145 0.14 15.21 -18.29
N GLY A 146 -0.46 14.66 -19.35
CA GLY A 146 0.14 14.51 -20.69
C GLY A 146 0.68 15.76 -21.39
N ASN A 147 0.68 16.93 -20.74
CA ASN A 147 1.24 18.19 -21.26
C ASN A 147 2.11 18.97 -20.25
N ILE A 148 2.35 18.46 -19.03
CA ILE A 148 3.23 19.13 -18.06
C ILE A 148 4.59 18.42 -18.09
N PRO A 149 5.69 19.12 -18.47
CA PRO A 149 7.03 18.56 -18.41
C PRO A 149 7.35 18.06 -16.98
N LEU A 150 7.81 16.82 -16.84
CA LEU A 150 8.06 16.20 -15.53
C LEU A 150 9.09 16.99 -14.70
N ASN A 151 10.08 17.60 -15.35
CA ASN A 151 11.04 18.51 -14.70
C ASN A 151 10.42 19.78 -14.08
N ARG A 152 9.13 20.05 -14.33
CA ARG A 152 8.39 21.16 -13.71
C ARG A 152 7.46 20.69 -12.58
N ILE A 153 7.46 19.40 -12.24
CA ILE A 153 6.67 18.82 -11.15
C ILE A 153 7.63 18.45 -10.02
N PRO A 154 7.77 19.29 -8.97
CA PRO A 154 8.51 18.90 -7.77
C PRO A 154 7.92 17.62 -7.20
N PHE A 155 8.77 16.66 -6.82
CA PHE A 155 8.37 15.39 -6.21
C PHE A 155 7.39 14.59 -7.08
N THR A 156 7.73 14.41 -8.36
CA THR A 156 6.89 13.62 -9.27
C THR A 156 6.76 12.17 -8.76
N PRO A 157 5.53 11.62 -8.67
CA PRO A 157 5.31 10.19 -8.40
C PRO A 157 6.08 9.27 -9.33
N ALA A 158 6.41 9.73 -10.54
CA ALA A 158 7.19 8.95 -11.49
C ALA A 158 8.56 8.50 -10.94
N GLU A 159 9.15 9.28 -10.03
CA GLU A 159 10.45 8.98 -9.42
C GLU A 159 10.30 8.27 -8.06
N TYR A 160 9.09 7.92 -7.65
CA TYR A 160 8.89 7.21 -6.39
C TYR A 160 9.31 5.75 -6.53
N ARG A 161 9.68 5.15 -5.40
CA ARG A 161 9.90 3.71 -5.34
C ARG A 161 8.58 2.98 -5.54
N HIS A 162 8.59 2.00 -6.42
CA HIS A 162 7.43 1.19 -6.81
C HIS A 162 7.81 -0.29 -6.81
N GLY A 163 6.80 -1.15 -6.89
CA GLY A 163 6.95 -2.59 -6.73
C GLY A 163 6.07 -3.13 -5.62
N PHE A 164 6.60 -4.11 -4.91
CA PHE A 164 5.95 -4.78 -3.80
C PHE A 164 6.81 -4.66 -2.56
N PHE A 165 6.17 -4.32 -1.45
CA PHE A 165 6.80 -4.21 -0.15
C PHE A 165 6.05 -5.11 0.82
N ASN A 166 6.77 -5.68 1.77
CA ASN A 166 6.18 -6.46 2.83
C ASN A 166 6.97 -6.32 4.12
N TRP A 167 6.25 -6.53 5.21
CA TRP A 167 6.76 -6.47 6.56
C TRP A 167 6.23 -7.67 7.31
N GLN A 168 7.16 -8.41 7.90
CA GLN A 168 6.85 -9.53 8.77
C GLN A 168 6.52 -8.97 10.16
N ASN A 169 5.40 -9.36 10.74
CA ASN A 169 5.12 -9.06 12.14
C ASN A 169 5.95 -10.00 13.02
N LYS A 170 6.51 -9.47 14.11
CA LYS A 170 7.48 -10.18 14.96
C LYS A 170 6.92 -10.50 16.34
N LEU A 171 5.61 -10.34 16.52
CA LEU A 171 5.00 -10.37 17.84
C LEU A 171 5.11 -11.77 18.43
N LEU A 172 4.74 -12.81 17.69
CA LEU A 172 4.72 -14.16 18.22
C LEU A 172 6.11 -14.75 18.44
N GLU A 173 7.08 -14.46 17.58
CA GLU A 173 8.41 -15.07 17.70
C GLU A 173 9.29 -14.32 18.70
N THR A 174 9.00 -13.05 18.97
CA THR A 174 9.85 -12.21 19.83
C THR A 174 9.17 -11.72 21.11
N GLY A 175 7.84 -11.86 21.21
CA GLY A 175 7.04 -11.36 22.33
C GLY A 175 6.92 -9.83 22.36
N SER A 176 7.33 -9.14 21.30
CA SER A 176 7.29 -7.67 21.20
C SER A 176 6.71 -7.26 19.86
N PHE A 177 5.59 -6.54 19.92
CA PHE A 177 4.93 -6.02 18.73
C PHE A 177 5.85 -5.06 17.98
N ARG A 178 6.23 -5.45 16.77
CA ARG A 178 6.93 -4.64 15.77
C ARG A 178 6.87 -5.37 14.44
N PHE A 179 7.02 -4.62 13.37
CA PHE A 179 7.19 -5.13 12.03
C PHE A 179 8.65 -5.03 11.59
N GLU A 180 9.14 -6.04 10.89
CA GLU A 180 10.43 -6.02 10.23
C GLU A 180 10.22 -6.00 8.72
N LYS A 181 10.80 -4.99 8.06
CA LYS A 181 10.72 -4.89 6.61
C LYS A 181 11.57 -5.97 5.96
N ILE A 182 10.95 -6.76 5.08
CA ILE A 182 11.63 -7.82 4.34
C ILE A 182 11.93 -7.34 2.92
N THR A 183 13.10 -7.75 2.40
CA THR A 183 13.58 -7.33 1.08
C THR A 183 14.15 -8.47 0.24
N ASP A 184 14.39 -9.64 0.84
CA ASP A 184 15.01 -10.78 0.17
C ASP A 184 14.19 -12.05 0.48
N ASN A 185 13.00 -12.10 -0.09
CA ASN A 185 12.08 -13.23 0.08
C ASN A 185 11.33 -13.61 -1.20
N GLY A 186 11.76 -13.09 -2.35
CA GLY A 186 11.15 -13.30 -3.66
C GLY A 186 9.77 -12.64 -3.89
N PHE A 187 9.13 -12.10 -2.86
CA PHE A 187 7.94 -11.24 -2.99
C PHE A 187 8.33 -9.76 -3.13
N ALA A 188 9.19 -9.29 -2.22
CA ALA A 188 9.67 -7.92 -2.20
C ALA A 188 10.42 -7.60 -3.51
N ASP A 189 10.01 -6.52 -4.16
CA ASP A 189 10.65 -6.05 -5.38
C ASP A 189 10.53 -4.54 -5.47
N VAL A 190 11.61 -3.84 -5.81
CA VAL A 190 11.66 -2.37 -5.73
C VAL A 190 12.36 -1.79 -6.95
N GLY A 191 11.62 -1.01 -7.72
CA GLY A 191 12.09 -0.23 -8.85
C GLY A 191 12.01 1.27 -8.57
N GLN A 192 12.82 2.06 -9.26
CA GLN A 192 12.77 3.51 -9.21
C GLN A 192 13.23 4.12 -10.52
N PHE A 193 12.53 5.15 -10.99
CA PHE A 193 13.01 6.01 -12.07
C PHE A 193 13.72 7.25 -11.52
N ARG A 194 14.53 7.85 -12.38
CA ARG A 194 14.93 9.26 -12.29
C ARG A 194 14.54 9.95 -13.60
N TYR A 195 14.22 11.24 -13.56
CA TYR A 195 14.11 12.02 -14.78
C TYR A 195 15.51 12.35 -15.31
N ASP A 196 15.75 12.09 -16.60
CA ASP A 196 16.97 12.49 -17.30
C ASP A 196 16.70 13.74 -18.14
N GLU A 197 17.34 14.86 -17.80
CA GLU A 197 17.14 16.13 -18.51
C GLU A 197 17.72 16.11 -19.93
N ALA A 198 18.80 15.35 -20.16
CA ALA A 198 19.46 15.28 -21.46
C ALA A 198 18.63 14.44 -22.43
N GLU A 199 18.03 13.35 -21.95
CA GLU A 199 17.16 12.48 -22.75
C GLU A 199 15.70 12.96 -22.78
N GLY A 200 15.31 13.85 -21.85
CA GLY A 200 13.95 14.35 -21.74
C GLY A 200 12.93 13.28 -21.33
N MET A 201 13.38 12.20 -20.69
CA MET A 201 12.56 11.04 -20.35
C MET A 201 12.91 10.43 -18.99
N LEU A 202 12.04 9.54 -18.50
CA LEU A 202 12.32 8.74 -17.30
C LEU A 202 13.26 7.59 -17.66
N VAL A 203 14.31 7.44 -16.87
CA VAL A 203 15.26 6.32 -16.99
C VAL A 203 15.36 5.60 -15.64
N PRO A 204 15.55 4.27 -15.63
CA PRO A 204 15.74 3.56 -14.37
C PRO A 204 16.92 4.15 -13.59
N ARG A 205 16.75 4.30 -12.27
CA ARG A 205 17.77 4.88 -11.40
C ARG A 205 18.94 3.92 -11.15
N GLY A 206 18.66 2.62 -11.13
CA GLY A 206 19.62 1.54 -10.90
C GLY A 206 19.38 0.35 -11.84
N GLU A 207 19.86 -0.83 -11.45
CA GLU A 207 19.63 -2.09 -12.18
C GLU A 207 18.33 -2.79 -11.75
N GLU A 208 17.83 -2.45 -10.57
CA GLU A 208 16.60 -3.01 -10.01
C GLU A 208 15.40 -2.66 -10.88
N ARG A 209 14.54 -3.66 -11.10
CA ARG A 209 13.34 -3.55 -11.94
C ARG A 209 12.20 -4.12 -11.13
N ALA A 210 11.13 -3.36 -11.01
CA ALA A 210 9.90 -3.81 -10.40
C ALA A 210 8.70 -3.28 -11.19
N PRO A 211 7.58 -4.01 -11.15
CA PRO A 211 6.36 -3.54 -11.77
C PRO A 211 5.63 -2.54 -10.87
N ALA A 212 4.61 -1.86 -11.40
CA ALA A 212 3.76 -0.95 -10.62
C ALA A 212 2.30 -1.42 -10.71
N ILE A 213 2.01 -2.55 -10.05
CA ILE A 213 0.73 -3.27 -10.15
C ILE A 213 -0.15 -2.97 -8.93
N THR A 214 -1.41 -2.62 -9.18
CA THR A 214 -2.30 -1.98 -8.19
C THR A 214 -3.27 -2.90 -7.47
N HIS A 215 -3.48 -4.13 -7.95
CA HIS A 215 -4.43 -5.06 -7.32
C HIS A 215 -3.68 -6.31 -6.91
N LEU A 216 -3.42 -6.44 -5.62
CA LEU A 216 -2.76 -7.58 -5.00
C LEU A 216 -3.83 -8.39 -4.23
N PHE A 217 -3.81 -9.70 -4.47
CA PHE A 217 -4.74 -10.65 -3.89
C PHE A 217 -3.97 -11.84 -3.33
N TYR A 218 -4.56 -12.49 -2.34
CA TYR A 218 -4.00 -13.66 -1.67
C TYR A 218 -5.04 -14.77 -1.58
N ALA A 219 -4.61 -16.00 -1.84
CA ALA A 219 -5.42 -17.20 -1.70
C ALA A 219 -4.49 -18.41 -1.65
N ASP A 220 -4.90 -19.47 -0.96
CA ASP A 220 -4.28 -20.79 -1.08
C ASP A 220 -4.77 -21.40 -2.40
N VAL A 221 -3.96 -21.35 -3.46
CA VAL A 221 -4.41 -21.78 -4.80
C VAL A 221 -4.09 -23.24 -5.09
N ASN A 222 -3.20 -23.85 -4.31
CA ASN A 222 -2.72 -25.22 -4.50
C ASN A 222 -3.15 -26.17 -3.36
N ASN A 223 -3.83 -25.68 -2.33
CA ASN A 223 -4.26 -26.36 -1.10
C ASN A 223 -3.10 -26.84 -0.21
N ASP A 224 -2.00 -26.10 -0.13
CA ASP A 224 -0.89 -26.40 0.78
C ASP A 224 -1.02 -25.70 2.15
N GLY A 225 -2.05 -24.87 2.33
CA GLY A 225 -2.30 -24.12 3.55
C GLY A 225 -1.55 -22.80 3.64
N LEU A 226 -0.85 -22.38 2.58
CA LEU A 226 -0.14 -21.10 2.50
C LEU A 226 -0.86 -20.14 1.57
N PHE A 227 -0.86 -18.85 1.91
CA PHE A 227 -1.42 -17.84 1.01
C PHE A 227 -0.43 -17.51 -0.10
N ASP A 228 -0.72 -17.98 -1.31
CA ASP A 228 -0.09 -17.53 -2.55
C ASP A 228 -0.54 -16.10 -2.90
N ALA A 229 0.22 -15.43 -3.76
CA ALA A 229 -0.05 -14.05 -4.14
C ALA A 229 -0.25 -13.89 -5.65
N ILE A 230 -1.20 -13.04 -6.04
CA ILE A 230 -1.30 -12.55 -7.42
C ILE A 230 -1.50 -11.04 -7.43
N ALA A 231 -0.73 -10.37 -8.27
CA ALA A 231 -0.90 -8.97 -8.58
C ALA A 231 -1.34 -8.80 -10.04
N VAL A 232 -2.38 -8.01 -10.29
CA VAL A 232 -2.86 -7.67 -11.65
C VAL A 232 -3.23 -6.19 -11.80
N ALA A 233 -2.92 -5.59 -12.94
CA ALA A 233 -3.32 -4.22 -13.27
C ALA A 233 -3.33 -3.98 -14.78
N GLY A 234 -3.98 -2.89 -15.20
CA GLY A 234 -3.83 -2.39 -16.56
C GLY A 234 -2.46 -1.74 -16.76
N MET A 235 -1.72 -2.18 -17.78
CA MET A 235 -0.46 -1.55 -18.17
C MET A 235 -0.73 -0.33 -19.07
N ASN A 236 -0.18 0.83 -18.70
CA ASN A 236 -0.18 2.03 -19.54
C ASN A 236 1.17 2.73 -19.37
N PRO A 237 2.15 2.52 -20.26
CA PRO A 237 3.50 3.05 -20.07
C PRO A 237 3.57 4.59 -20.07
N ILE A 238 2.57 5.28 -20.62
CA ILE A 238 2.52 6.74 -20.67
C ILE A 238 2.01 7.31 -19.34
N GLY A 239 0.91 6.76 -18.81
CA GLY A 239 0.28 7.26 -17.58
C GLY A 239 0.71 6.54 -16.31
N ARG A 240 1.35 5.37 -16.44
CA ARG A 240 1.74 4.47 -15.35
C ARG A 240 3.08 3.80 -15.67
N PRO A 241 4.18 4.59 -15.63
CA PRO A 241 5.49 4.03 -15.90
C PRO A 241 5.85 3.02 -14.81
N ALA A 242 6.50 1.92 -15.21
CA ALA A 242 7.08 0.92 -14.32
C ALA A 242 8.42 0.48 -14.91
N THR A 243 9.42 0.29 -14.05
CA THR A 243 10.74 -0.16 -14.51
C THR A 243 10.68 -1.58 -15.07
N GLU A 244 9.75 -2.39 -14.57
CA GLU A 244 9.35 -3.65 -15.20
C GLU A 244 7.94 -3.54 -15.82
N PRO A 245 7.85 -3.54 -17.16
CA PRO A 245 6.59 -3.40 -17.89
C PRO A 245 5.83 -4.73 -18.01
N VAL A 246 5.31 -5.21 -16.89
CA VAL A 246 4.36 -6.35 -16.78
C VAL A 246 3.04 -5.90 -16.16
N ALA A 247 1.95 -6.58 -16.53
CA ALA A 247 0.58 -6.32 -16.07
C ALA A 247 0.12 -7.29 -14.98
N ALA A 248 0.77 -8.44 -14.87
CA ALA A 248 0.50 -9.47 -13.89
C ALA A 248 1.78 -10.09 -13.35
N ARG A 249 1.73 -10.47 -12.07
CA ARG A 249 2.73 -11.29 -11.41
C ARG A 249 2.06 -12.24 -10.44
N PHE A 250 2.50 -13.49 -10.43
CA PHE A 250 2.03 -14.52 -9.51
C PHE A 250 3.21 -15.11 -8.74
N TRP A 251 2.98 -15.41 -7.47
CA TRP A 251 3.95 -16.03 -6.58
C TRP A 251 3.32 -17.22 -5.87
N TYR A 252 4.05 -18.33 -5.85
CA TYR A 252 3.81 -19.36 -4.84
C TYR A 252 4.44 -18.93 -3.52
N ASN A 253 3.74 -19.20 -2.43
CA ASN A 253 4.31 -19.14 -1.09
C ASN A 253 5.02 -20.47 -0.79
N GLU A 254 6.29 -20.40 -0.38
CA GLU A 254 7.12 -21.57 -0.07
C GLU A 254 7.27 -21.79 1.44
N GLY A 255 6.53 -21.01 2.24
CA GLY A 255 6.57 -21.02 3.70
C GLY A 255 7.74 -20.21 4.26
N ASN A 256 7.75 -20.00 5.58
CA ASN A 256 8.78 -19.20 6.27
C ASN A 256 8.96 -17.80 5.64
N PHE A 257 7.85 -17.20 5.22
CA PHE A 257 7.80 -15.90 4.57
C PHE A 257 8.57 -15.83 3.23
N GLN A 258 8.85 -16.97 2.57
CA GLN A 258 9.51 -17.05 1.27
C GLN A 258 8.51 -17.23 0.13
N PHE A 259 8.77 -16.59 -1.00
CA PHE A 259 7.91 -16.60 -2.17
C PHE A 259 8.73 -16.83 -3.42
N ARG A 260 8.13 -17.47 -4.42
CA ARG A 260 8.74 -17.70 -5.72
C ARG A 260 7.85 -17.22 -6.84
N ILE A 261 8.39 -16.36 -7.71
CA ILE A 261 7.69 -15.93 -8.92
C ILE A 261 7.39 -17.16 -9.79
N ALA A 262 6.12 -17.33 -10.14
CA ALA A 262 5.62 -18.48 -10.89
C ALA A 262 4.62 -18.08 -11.98
N THR A 263 4.64 -16.81 -12.43
CA THR A 263 3.70 -16.28 -13.43
C THR A 263 3.61 -17.12 -14.71
N GLU A 264 4.74 -17.51 -15.29
CA GLU A 264 4.78 -18.35 -16.50
C GLU A 264 4.41 -19.80 -16.19
N GLU A 265 4.94 -20.37 -15.10
CA GLU A 265 4.62 -21.73 -14.66
C GLU A 265 3.11 -21.92 -14.42
N ALA A 266 2.44 -20.90 -13.88
CA ALA A 266 0.99 -20.89 -13.66
C ALA A 266 0.17 -20.59 -14.93
N GLY A 267 0.82 -20.32 -16.08
CA GLY A 267 0.14 -19.97 -17.35
C GLY A 267 -0.52 -18.59 -17.35
N LEU A 268 -0.07 -17.68 -16.46
CA LEU A 268 -0.60 -16.32 -16.32
C LEU A 268 0.22 -15.27 -17.09
N ASP A 269 1.28 -15.69 -17.78
CA ASP A 269 2.09 -14.85 -18.66
C ASP A 269 1.28 -14.22 -19.80
N ILE A 270 0.18 -14.86 -20.22
CA ILE A 270 -0.79 -14.33 -21.17
C ILE A 270 -1.32 -12.94 -20.77
N LEU A 271 -1.37 -12.64 -19.47
CA LEU A 271 -1.82 -11.34 -18.96
C LEU A 271 -0.79 -10.22 -19.21
N ASN A 272 0.47 -10.57 -19.47
CA ASN A 272 1.57 -9.63 -19.75
C ASN A 272 1.68 -9.24 -21.22
N GLN A 273 0.74 -9.67 -22.06
CA GLN A 273 0.71 -9.28 -23.46
C GLN A 273 0.50 -7.78 -23.64
N ARG A 274 1.28 -7.18 -24.53
CA ARG A 274 1.13 -5.78 -24.93
C ARG A 274 0.28 -5.70 -26.18
N TYR A 275 -0.62 -4.73 -26.25
CA TYR A 275 -1.12 -4.28 -27.54
C TYR A 275 0.08 -3.76 -28.35
N ALA A 276 0.28 -4.30 -29.55
CA ALA A 276 1.18 -3.69 -30.52
C ALA A 276 0.56 -2.35 -30.92
N PHE A 277 1.16 -1.24 -30.47
CA PHE A 277 0.83 0.11 -30.90
C PHE A 277 1.69 0.48 -32.11
#